data_AF-A0A976IFH2-F1
#
_entry.id   AF-A0A976IFH2-F1
#
_cell.length_a   1.000
_cell.length_b   1.000
_cell.length_c   1.000
_cell.angle_alpha   90.00
_cell.angle_beta   90.00
_cell.angle_gamma   90.00
#
_symmetry.space_group_name_H-M   'P 1'
#
loop_
_entity.id
_entity.type
_entity.pdbx_description
1 polymer ?
#
loop_
_entity_poly.entity_id
_entity_poly.type
_entity_poly.pdbx_seq_one_letter_code
_entity_poly.pdbx_strand_id
1 'polypeptide(L)'
;MATEKISELEWEQRHTQALRETAESLQAGRATAQLLSMQAEQLGRSERIVDETHATVALASRVLRGMTWSGWIYNKVLAAPQLSTCKELDEIAMGFICPECKIKFLSADQLEAHYTKTHSSFASIKRESDRLVAQQSRSSQETQQSTTHTRDIHATFLSDLAPQLAELKDQSLALSDALDLHHMGLDRLDTKVGQVHHDMKQVERQAHKIMGRTIPAVFRFRCAIQEAKMDKFLCTKNGDAVLSDVTKMASSADVVVDGCTFRAYTLGDDSDVWGFQCEKTSRFVGINRYGNLKVQGVEFHSYEQFLVEAKSTTTIFCLSSYFGLGGWIAMKDLGTTSKLTIIRGTPENKAFAAQFRIVPV
;
A
#
# COMPACT_ATOMS: atom_id res chain seq x y z
N MET A 1 59.90 -28.29 -12.17
CA MET A 1 59.01 -29.20 -11.41
C MET A 1 58.42 -28.58 -10.13
N ALA A 2 58.54 -27.28 -9.88
CA ALA A 2 57.96 -26.62 -8.68
C ALA A 2 56.68 -25.82 -8.96
N THR A 3 56.24 -25.73 -10.22
CA THR A 3 55.12 -24.87 -10.65
C THR A 3 53.75 -25.55 -10.62
N GLU A 4 53.68 -26.89 -10.64
CA GLU A 4 52.42 -27.63 -10.69
C GLU A 4 51.71 -27.74 -9.33
N LYS A 5 52.46 -27.82 -8.22
CA LYS A 5 51.88 -27.93 -6.87
C LYS A 5 51.22 -26.64 -6.36
N ILE A 6 51.61 -25.49 -6.91
CA ILE A 6 51.03 -24.19 -6.53
C ILE A 6 49.60 -24.06 -7.08
N SER A 7 49.30 -24.70 -8.22
CA SER A 7 47.98 -24.72 -8.87
C SER A 7 46.92 -25.48 -8.07
N GLU A 8 47.26 -26.61 -7.46
CA GLU A 8 46.28 -27.48 -6.77
C GLU A 8 45.83 -26.86 -5.44
N LEU A 9 46.78 -26.26 -4.70
CA LEU A 9 46.50 -25.63 -3.41
C LEU A 9 45.72 -24.31 -3.56
N GLU A 10 46.02 -23.51 -4.58
CA GLU A 10 45.20 -22.34 -4.93
C GLU A 10 43.78 -22.75 -5.36
N TRP A 11 43.64 -23.90 -6.03
CA TRP A 11 42.34 -24.40 -6.47
C TRP A 11 41.48 -24.89 -5.30
N GLU A 12 42.06 -25.66 -4.37
CA GLU A 12 41.36 -26.08 -3.14
C GLU A 12 40.93 -24.88 -2.29
N GLN A 13 41.76 -23.84 -2.22
CA GLN A 13 41.41 -22.58 -1.54
C GLN A 13 40.21 -21.89 -2.21
N ARG A 14 40.20 -21.77 -3.54
CA ARG A 14 39.06 -21.20 -4.27
C ARG A 14 37.79 -22.04 -4.13
N HIS A 15 37.92 -23.36 -4.10
CA HIS A 15 36.80 -24.28 -3.89
C HIS A 15 36.18 -24.09 -2.52
N THR A 16 36.98 -24.15 -1.46
CA THR A 16 36.52 -23.95 -0.09
C THR A 16 35.94 -22.55 0.11
N GLN A 17 36.50 -21.55 -0.55
CA GLN A 17 35.94 -20.20 -0.57
C GLN A 17 34.58 -20.15 -1.26
N ALA A 18 34.42 -20.72 -2.46
CA ALA A 18 33.14 -20.69 -3.20
C ALA A 18 32.01 -21.41 -2.45
N LEU A 19 32.30 -22.56 -1.83
CA LEU A 19 31.32 -23.26 -1.00
C LEU A 19 30.96 -22.47 0.25
N ARG A 20 31.94 -21.80 0.88
CA ARG A 20 31.69 -20.91 2.02
C ARG A 20 30.80 -19.74 1.62
N GLU A 21 31.13 -19.04 0.54
CA GLU A 21 30.35 -17.90 0.04
C GLU A 21 28.92 -18.31 -0.33
N THR A 22 28.74 -19.50 -0.91
CA THR A 22 27.41 -20.05 -1.23
C THR A 22 26.63 -20.37 0.04
N ALA A 23 27.27 -21.01 1.04
CA ALA A 23 26.66 -21.31 2.32
C ALA A 23 26.27 -20.04 3.10
N GLU A 24 27.13 -19.01 3.09
CA GLU A 24 26.87 -17.70 3.69
C GLU A 24 25.70 -17.00 2.99
N SER A 25 25.65 -17.04 1.65
CA SER A 25 24.54 -16.49 0.86
C SER A 25 23.22 -17.18 1.20
N LEU A 26 23.25 -18.50 1.35
CA LEU A 26 22.08 -19.30 1.70
C LEU A 26 21.63 -19.01 3.16
N GLN A 27 22.56 -18.83 4.09
CA GLN A 27 22.24 -18.41 5.45
C GLN A 27 21.59 -17.00 5.46
N ALA A 28 22.11 -16.07 4.67
CA ALA A 28 21.51 -14.75 4.51
C ALA A 28 20.11 -14.83 3.86
N GLY A 29 19.92 -15.71 2.88
CA GLY A 29 18.62 -16.00 2.27
C GLY A 29 17.59 -16.50 3.28
N ARG A 30 17.96 -17.46 4.13
CA ARG A 30 17.12 -17.97 5.21
C ARG A 30 16.75 -16.88 6.23
N ALA A 31 17.71 -16.06 6.66
CA ALA A 31 17.46 -14.95 7.57
C ALA A 31 16.51 -13.91 6.95
N THR A 32 16.68 -13.62 5.66
CA THR A 32 15.79 -12.71 4.92
C THR A 32 14.37 -13.28 4.82
N ALA A 33 14.22 -14.58 4.56
CA ALA A 33 12.91 -15.24 4.51
C ALA A 33 12.19 -15.19 5.87
N GLN A 34 12.92 -15.39 6.98
CA GLN A 34 12.38 -15.24 8.33
C GLN A 34 11.90 -13.81 8.59
N LEU A 35 12.69 -12.80 8.19
CA LEU A 35 12.31 -11.41 8.33
C LEU A 35 11.07 -11.06 7.51
N LEU A 36 10.98 -11.52 6.26
CA LEU A 36 9.79 -11.34 5.43
C LEU A 36 8.56 -11.99 6.08
N SER A 37 8.69 -13.19 6.65
CA SER A 37 7.59 -13.82 7.37
C SER A 37 7.10 -12.98 8.55
N MET A 38 8.01 -12.35 9.31
CA MET A 38 7.62 -11.45 10.40
C MET A 38 6.94 -10.19 9.88
N GLN A 39 7.42 -9.61 8.78
CA GLN A 39 6.81 -8.44 8.14
C GLN A 39 5.41 -8.76 7.59
N ALA A 40 5.20 -9.96 7.03
CA ALA A 40 3.90 -10.43 6.58
C ALA A 40 2.88 -10.42 7.72
N GLU A 41 3.29 -10.91 8.89
CA GLU A 41 2.45 -10.93 10.08
C GLU A 41 2.14 -9.51 10.57
N GLN A 42 3.15 -8.62 10.58
CA GLN A 42 2.95 -7.22 10.93
C GLN A 42 1.94 -6.55 9.99
N LEU A 43 2.05 -6.78 8.69
CA LEU A 43 1.12 -6.25 7.69
C LEU A 43 -0.30 -6.78 7.93
N GLY A 44 -0.44 -8.07 8.23
CA GLY A 44 -1.72 -8.68 8.58
C GLY A 44 -2.35 -8.10 9.86
N ARG A 45 -1.53 -7.79 10.88
CA ARG A 45 -2.01 -7.10 12.09
C ARG A 45 -2.45 -5.67 11.77
N SER A 46 -1.66 -4.93 10.99
CA SER A 46 -2.02 -3.57 10.56
C SER A 46 -3.32 -3.54 9.78
N GLU A 47 -3.55 -4.51 8.89
CA GLU A 47 -4.80 -4.60 8.14
C GLU A 47 -6.01 -4.83 9.05
N ARG A 48 -5.92 -5.71 10.05
CA ARG A 48 -7.01 -5.92 11.02
C ARG A 48 -7.34 -4.66 11.80
N ILE A 49 -6.34 -3.88 12.20
CA ILE A 49 -6.53 -2.59 12.89
C ILE A 49 -7.26 -1.60 11.97
N VAL A 50 -6.89 -1.57 10.69
CA VAL A 50 -7.58 -0.71 9.70
C VAL A 50 -9.03 -1.16 9.49
N ASP A 51 -9.29 -2.46 9.42
CA ASP A 51 -10.65 -3.00 9.28
C ASP A 51 -11.53 -2.70 10.52
N GLU A 52 -10.97 -2.82 11.73
CA GLU A 52 -11.65 -2.43 12.96
C GLU A 52 -11.92 -0.92 13.02
N THR A 53 -10.94 -0.11 12.61
CA THR A 53 -11.09 1.34 12.51
C THR A 53 -12.17 1.71 11.49
N HIS A 54 -12.21 1.03 10.34
CA HIS A 54 -13.25 1.22 9.34
C HIS A 54 -14.64 0.90 9.90
N ALA A 55 -14.79 -0.22 10.61
CA ALA A 55 -16.07 -0.61 11.22
C ALA A 55 -16.54 0.39 12.30
N THR A 56 -15.62 0.86 13.14
CA THR A 56 -15.92 1.85 14.19
C THR A 56 -16.29 3.21 13.59
N VAL A 57 -15.59 3.68 12.57
CA VAL A 57 -15.92 4.91 11.84
C VAL A 57 -17.27 4.80 11.14
N ALA A 58 -17.57 3.67 10.50
CA ALA A 58 -18.87 3.43 9.88
C ALA A 58 -20.02 3.46 10.90
N LEU A 59 -19.81 2.94 12.12
CA LEU A 59 -20.77 3.05 13.21
C LEU A 59 -20.93 4.47 13.72
N ALA A 60 -19.83 5.20 13.93
CA ALA A 60 -19.88 6.60 14.34
C ALA A 60 -20.66 7.43 13.31
N SER A 61 -20.38 7.24 12.03
CA SER A 61 -21.12 7.85 10.92
C SER A 61 -22.61 7.51 10.96
N ARG A 62 -22.96 6.23 11.18
CA ARG A 62 -24.36 5.80 11.33
C ARG A 62 -25.03 6.48 12.53
N VAL A 63 -24.38 6.53 13.69
CA VAL A 63 -24.91 7.15 14.91
C VAL A 63 -25.14 8.64 14.69
N LEU A 64 -24.13 9.38 14.21
CA LEU A 64 -24.23 10.82 13.94
C LEU A 64 -25.32 11.11 12.90
N ARG A 65 -25.45 10.28 11.87
CA ARG A 65 -26.55 10.38 10.89
C ARG A 65 -27.90 10.15 11.56
N GLY A 66 -28.00 9.18 12.46
CA GLY A 66 -29.21 8.90 13.24
C GLY A 66 -29.65 10.03 14.16
N MET A 67 -28.76 10.94 14.53
CA MET A 67 -29.09 12.15 15.30
C MET A 67 -29.83 13.22 14.48
N THR A 68 -29.90 13.05 13.15
CA THR A 68 -30.68 13.92 12.26
C THR A 68 -31.97 13.22 11.81
N TRP A 69 -33.06 13.98 11.63
CA TRP A 69 -34.36 13.42 11.24
C TRP A 69 -34.31 12.58 9.94
N SER A 70 -33.67 13.12 8.90
CA SER A 70 -33.51 12.43 7.60
C SER A 70 -32.60 11.21 7.70
N GLY A 71 -31.57 11.29 8.54
CA GLY A 71 -30.62 10.20 8.72
C GLY A 71 -31.18 9.05 9.57
N TRP A 72 -32.09 9.33 10.50
CA TRP A 72 -32.84 8.30 11.22
C TRP A 72 -33.67 7.41 10.27
N ILE A 73 -34.37 8.01 9.30
CA ILE A 73 -35.14 7.27 8.29
C ILE A 73 -34.21 6.40 7.44
N TYR A 74 -33.10 6.97 6.98
CA TYR A 74 -32.15 6.24 6.15
C TYR A 74 -31.49 5.07 6.92
N ASN A 75 -31.21 5.24 8.21
CA ASN A 75 -30.69 4.17 9.06
C ASN A 75 -31.69 3.02 9.25
N LYS A 76 -33.00 3.27 9.22
CA LYS A 76 -33.99 2.20 9.30
C LYS A 76 -33.99 1.27 8.07
N VAL A 77 -33.59 1.80 6.92
CA VAL A 77 -33.56 1.03 5.66
C VAL A 77 -32.23 0.29 5.47
N LEU A 78 -31.14 0.80 6.05
CA LEU A 78 -29.83 0.15 5.98
C LEU A 78 -29.56 -0.79 7.15
N ALA A 79 -29.00 -1.97 6.83
CA ALA A 79 -28.41 -2.87 7.82
C ALA A 79 -27.36 -2.14 8.68
N ALA A 80 -27.32 -2.46 9.97
CA ALA A 80 -26.27 -1.95 10.85
C ALA A 80 -24.93 -2.58 10.44
N PRO A 81 -23.82 -1.80 10.42
CA PRO A 81 -22.48 -2.36 10.33
C PRO A 81 -22.31 -3.39 11.44
N GLN A 82 -21.91 -4.61 11.09
CA GLN A 82 -21.57 -5.60 12.09
C GLN A 82 -20.17 -5.25 12.58
N LEU A 83 -20.06 -4.79 13.84
CA LEU A 83 -18.80 -4.96 14.55
C LEU A 83 -18.64 -6.47 14.70
N SER A 84 -17.71 -7.05 13.94
CA SER A 84 -17.12 -8.31 14.34
C SER A 84 -16.52 -8.05 15.71
N THR A 85 -17.25 -8.45 16.75
CA THR A 85 -16.76 -8.47 18.12
C THR A 85 -15.65 -9.51 18.17
N CYS A 86 -14.48 -9.20 17.62
CA CYS A 86 -13.22 -9.90 17.89
C CYS A 86 -12.76 -9.53 19.31
N LYS A 87 -13.66 -9.74 20.28
CA LYS A 87 -13.32 -10.05 21.67
C LYS A 87 -13.53 -11.56 21.86
N GLU A 88 -13.07 -12.35 20.91
CA GLU A 88 -12.52 -13.62 21.31
C GLU A 88 -11.02 -13.35 21.38
N LEU A 89 -10.47 -13.52 22.56
CA LEU A 89 -9.04 -13.63 22.78
C LEU A 89 -8.56 -14.85 21.98
N ASP A 90 -8.51 -14.74 20.66
CA ASP A 90 -7.49 -15.43 19.87
C ASP A 90 -6.18 -14.69 20.17
N GLU A 91 -5.76 -14.79 21.43
CA GLU A 91 -4.38 -15.09 21.76
C GLU A 91 -3.93 -16.04 20.67
N ILE A 92 -3.05 -15.55 19.79
CA ILE A 92 -2.59 -16.24 18.60
C ILE A 92 -1.90 -17.52 19.09
N ALA A 93 -2.69 -18.56 19.33
CA ALA A 93 -2.26 -19.94 19.47
C ALA A 93 -2.00 -20.46 18.06
N MET A 94 -1.17 -19.74 17.31
CA MET A 94 -0.20 -20.38 16.43
C MET A 94 0.74 -21.11 17.39
N GLY A 95 0.27 -22.23 17.94
CA GLY A 95 1.00 -23.01 18.93
C GLY A 95 2.42 -23.22 18.45
N PHE A 96 3.34 -23.45 19.36
CA PHE A 96 4.71 -23.75 18.99
C PHE A 96 4.71 -25.13 18.30
N ILE A 97 4.66 -25.18 16.96
CA ILE A 97 4.56 -26.43 16.20
C ILE A 97 5.94 -26.79 15.68
N CYS A 98 6.39 -28.01 15.99
CA CYS A 98 7.58 -28.55 15.34
C CYS A 98 7.25 -28.93 13.87
N PRO A 99 7.89 -28.33 12.85
CA PRO A 99 7.58 -28.61 11.45
C PRO A 99 7.94 -30.04 11.04
N GLU A 100 8.94 -30.65 11.68
CA GLU A 100 9.38 -32.01 11.38
C GLU A 100 8.43 -33.06 11.97
N CYS A 101 8.01 -32.88 13.23
CA CYS A 101 7.15 -33.85 13.92
C CYS A 101 5.65 -33.55 13.81
N LYS A 102 5.27 -32.32 13.40
CA LYS A 102 3.89 -31.82 13.36
C LYS A 102 3.15 -31.88 14.71
N ILE A 103 3.91 -31.82 15.82
CA ILE A 103 3.38 -31.80 17.20
C ILE A 103 3.28 -30.35 17.67
N LYS A 104 2.17 -30.00 18.32
CA LYS A 104 1.94 -28.67 18.90
C LYS A 104 2.39 -28.62 20.36
N PHE A 105 3.04 -27.54 20.77
CA PHE A 105 3.50 -27.28 22.14
C PHE A 105 2.84 -26.02 22.70
N LEU A 106 2.71 -25.97 24.03
CA LEU A 106 2.02 -24.89 24.75
C LEU A 106 2.90 -23.66 25.00
N SER A 107 4.23 -23.80 24.92
CA SER A 107 5.20 -22.70 25.11
C SER A 107 6.44 -22.85 24.24
N ALA A 108 7.17 -21.74 24.04
CA ALA A 108 8.44 -21.70 23.31
C ALA A 108 9.47 -22.65 23.94
N ASP A 109 9.57 -22.64 25.27
CA ASP A 109 10.51 -23.47 26.03
C ASP A 109 10.26 -24.97 25.81
N GLN A 110 9.00 -25.38 25.63
CA GLN A 110 8.66 -26.77 25.33
C GLN A 110 9.07 -27.18 23.91
N LEU A 111 8.93 -26.27 22.94
CA LEU A 111 9.40 -26.50 21.58
C LEU A 111 10.93 -26.54 21.52
N GLU A 112 11.61 -25.67 22.25
CA GLU A 112 13.07 -25.65 22.36
C GLU A 112 13.61 -26.92 23.04
N ALA A 113 12.96 -27.36 24.13
CA ALA A 113 13.25 -28.63 24.79
C ALA A 113 13.02 -29.82 23.85
N HIS A 114 11.98 -29.76 23.01
CA HIS A 114 11.73 -30.79 22.00
C HIS A 114 12.80 -30.79 20.90
N TYR A 115 13.25 -29.62 20.41
CA TYR A 115 14.34 -29.52 19.44
C TYR A 115 15.65 -30.08 19.99
N THR A 116 16.02 -29.68 21.20
CA THR A 116 17.24 -30.14 21.88
C THR A 116 17.20 -31.62 22.27
N LYS A 117 16.02 -32.22 22.44
CA LYS A 117 15.90 -33.65 22.75
C LYS A 117 15.79 -34.54 21.50
N THR A 118 15.08 -34.07 20.47
CA THR A 118 14.60 -34.93 19.37
C THR A 118 15.40 -34.70 18.09
N HIS A 119 15.86 -33.47 17.86
CA HIS A 119 16.54 -33.06 16.62
C HIS A 119 18.04 -32.84 16.82
N SER A 120 18.52 -32.66 18.05
CA SER A 120 19.96 -32.54 18.35
C SER A 120 20.75 -33.83 18.12
N SER A 121 20.11 -35.00 18.23
CA SER A 121 20.78 -36.30 18.12
C SER A 121 21.17 -36.65 16.68
N PHE A 122 20.42 -36.16 15.69
CA PHE A 122 20.68 -36.43 14.27
C PHE A 122 21.92 -35.69 13.72
N ALA A 123 22.36 -34.61 14.36
CA ALA A 123 23.61 -33.94 13.99
C ALA A 123 24.86 -34.76 14.35
N SER A 124 24.75 -35.75 15.25
CA SER A 124 25.87 -36.61 15.64
C SER A 124 26.00 -37.88 14.78
N ILE A 125 24.88 -38.44 14.31
CA ILE A 125 24.87 -39.72 13.57
C ILE A 125 25.41 -39.54 12.13
N LYS A 126 25.30 -38.36 11.55
CA LYS A 126 25.85 -38.09 10.20
C LYS A 126 27.39 -38.02 10.15
N ARG A 127 28.09 -37.95 11.30
CA ARG A 127 29.56 -38.01 11.35
C ARG A 127 30.13 -39.42 11.53
N GLU A 128 29.29 -40.41 11.81
CA GLU A 128 29.73 -41.78 12.07
C GLU A 128 29.47 -42.73 10.89
N SER A 129 28.48 -42.41 10.03
CA SER A 129 28.25 -43.15 8.79
C SER A 129 29.32 -42.92 7.71
N ASP A 130 30.06 -41.80 7.77
CA ASP A 130 31.14 -41.51 6.81
C ASP A 130 32.49 -42.15 7.21
N ARG A 131 32.58 -42.73 8.41
CA ARG A 131 33.82 -43.40 8.87
C ARG A 131 33.87 -44.91 8.60
N LEU A 132 32.76 -45.52 8.17
CA LEU A 132 32.69 -46.98 7.96
C LEU A 132 32.85 -47.45 6.50
N VAL A 133 33.05 -46.52 5.54
CA VAL A 133 33.30 -46.87 4.13
C VAL A 133 34.79 -46.75 3.75
N ALA A 134 35.66 -46.29 4.66
CA ALA A 134 37.07 -46.01 4.36
C ALA A 134 38.03 -47.21 4.48
N GLN A 135 37.53 -48.45 4.55
CA GLN A 135 38.40 -49.61 4.84
C GLN A 135 38.10 -50.85 4.01
N GLN A 136 38.04 -50.71 2.67
CA GLN A 136 38.27 -51.86 1.79
C GLN A 136 38.62 -51.41 0.37
N SER A 137 39.92 -51.25 0.09
CA SER A 137 40.57 -51.60 -1.19
C SER A 137 42.06 -51.26 -1.13
N ARG A 138 42.90 -52.30 -1.10
CA ARG A 138 44.36 -52.22 -1.19
C ARG A 138 44.79 -52.47 -2.64
N SER A 139 45.74 -51.66 -3.09
CA SER A 139 46.83 -51.96 -4.05
C SER A 139 46.48 -52.55 -5.42
N SER A 140 46.70 -51.76 -6.49
CA SER A 140 47.75 -51.96 -7.50
C SER A 140 47.39 -51.27 -8.81
N GLN A 141 48.09 -50.19 -9.16
CA GLN A 141 48.54 -49.81 -10.51
C GLN A 141 48.95 -48.33 -10.51
N GLU A 142 50.21 -48.09 -10.12
CA GLU A 142 50.94 -46.91 -10.55
C GLU A 142 51.28 -47.09 -12.02
N THR A 143 50.75 -46.21 -12.88
CA THR A 143 51.49 -45.43 -13.91
C THR A 143 50.45 -44.85 -14.90
N GLN A 144 49.59 -43.93 -14.45
CA GLN A 144 48.77 -42.99 -15.28
C GLN A 144 47.91 -42.00 -14.44
N GLN A 145 48.36 -41.60 -13.25
CA GLN A 145 47.47 -41.04 -12.21
C GLN A 145 47.36 -39.50 -12.12
N SER A 146 48.08 -38.72 -12.92
CA SER A 146 48.08 -37.25 -12.71
C SER A 146 46.89 -36.51 -13.34
N THR A 147 46.14 -37.13 -14.26
CA THR A 147 45.00 -36.49 -14.96
C THR A 147 43.62 -36.97 -14.50
N THR A 148 43.55 -38.10 -13.79
CA THR A 148 42.30 -38.64 -13.22
C THR A 148 41.98 -38.04 -11.86
N HIS A 149 42.99 -37.73 -11.04
CA HIS A 149 42.81 -37.16 -9.70
C HIS A 149 42.12 -35.78 -9.74
N THR A 150 42.59 -34.88 -10.60
CA THR A 150 41.99 -33.54 -10.77
C THR A 150 40.56 -33.62 -11.29
N ARG A 151 40.26 -34.57 -12.18
CA ARG A 151 38.92 -34.76 -12.76
C ARG A 151 37.88 -35.24 -11.75
N ASP A 152 38.31 -36.04 -10.77
CA ASP A 152 37.47 -36.55 -9.69
C ASP A 152 37.10 -35.41 -8.71
N ILE A 153 38.07 -34.58 -8.34
CA ILE A 153 37.87 -33.43 -7.44
C ILE A 153 36.87 -32.41 -8.05
N HIS A 154 36.96 -32.15 -9.36
CA HIS A 154 35.98 -31.29 -10.05
C HIS A 154 34.56 -31.86 -10.02
N ALA A 155 34.41 -33.19 -10.17
CA ALA A 155 33.11 -33.84 -10.14
C ALA A 155 32.50 -33.78 -8.72
N THR A 156 33.32 -33.98 -7.68
CA THR A 156 32.90 -33.81 -6.28
C THR A 156 32.44 -32.38 -6.00
N PHE A 157 33.20 -31.36 -6.43
CA PHE A 157 32.80 -29.97 -6.27
C PHE A 157 31.43 -29.66 -6.90
N LEU A 158 31.23 -30.07 -8.14
CA LEU A 158 29.96 -29.84 -8.84
C LEU A 158 28.81 -30.59 -8.17
N SER A 159 29.08 -31.80 -7.66
CA SER A 159 28.11 -32.58 -6.87
C SER A 159 27.75 -31.88 -5.55
N ASP A 160 28.69 -31.19 -4.91
CA ASP A 160 28.47 -30.47 -3.64
C ASP A 160 27.84 -29.09 -3.84
N LEU A 161 28.14 -28.42 -4.95
CA LEU A 161 27.64 -27.10 -5.28
C LEU A 161 26.21 -27.14 -5.87
N ALA A 162 25.91 -28.14 -6.70
CA ALA A 162 24.60 -28.29 -7.33
C ALA A 162 23.41 -28.22 -6.35
N PRO A 163 23.39 -28.96 -5.21
CA PRO A 163 22.28 -28.87 -4.26
C PRO A 163 22.19 -27.50 -3.57
N GLN A 164 23.32 -26.83 -3.31
CA GLN A 164 23.32 -25.50 -2.69
C GLN A 164 22.78 -24.44 -3.66
N LEU A 165 23.12 -24.53 -4.94
CA LEU A 165 22.58 -23.66 -5.98
C LEU A 165 21.09 -23.91 -6.23
N ALA A 166 20.65 -25.18 -6.16
CA ALA A 166 19.23 -25.51 -6.25
C ALA A 166 18.46 -24.91 -5.07
N GLU A 167 18.95 -25.07 -3.84
CA GLU A 167 18.32 -24.46 -2.66
C GLU A 167 18.33 -22.93 -2.73
N LEU A 168 19.43 -22.32 -3.16
CA LEU A 168 19.53 -20.86 -3.32
C LEU A 168 18.53 -20.34 -4.37
N LYS A 169 18.36 -21.07 -5.48
CA LYS A 169 17.35 -20.75 -6.49
C LYS A 169 15.93 -20.86 -5.90
N ASP A 170 15.63 -21.93 -5.20
CA ASP A 170 14.31 -22.15 -4.61
C ASP A 170 13.99 -21.08 -3.55
N GLN A 171 14.97 -20.72 -2.71
CA GLN A 171 14.85 -19.61 -1.76
C GLN A 171 14.64 -18.28 -2.49
N SER A 172 15.39 -18.01 -3.57
CA SER A 172 15.22 -16.78 -4.35
C SER A 172 13.83 -16.67 -4.98
N LEU A 173 13.26 -17.78 -5.46
CA LEU A 173 11.89 -17.80 -5.99
C LEU A 173 10.87 -17.56 -4.87
N ALA A 174 11.01 -18.26 -3.74
CA ALA A 174 10.13 -18.07 -2.59
C ALA A 174 10.17 -16.64 -2.03
N LEU A 175 11.36 -16.02 -1.99
CA LEU A 175 11.52 -14.61 -1.59
C LEU A 175 10.83 -13.67 -2.58
N SER A 176 10.92 -13.93 -3.89
CA SER A 176 10.23 -13.14 -4.91
C SER A 176 8.72 -13.21 -4.73
N ASP A 177 8.17 -14.42 -4.60
CA ASP A 177 6.73 -14.63 -4.40
C ASP A 177 6.23 -13.95 -3.11
N ALA A 178 7.01 -14.01 -2.03
CA ALA A 178 6.68 -13.35 -0.77
C ALA A 178 6.70 -11.81 -0.89
N LEU A 179 7.64 -11.25 -1.64
CA LEU A 179 7.72 -9.81 -1.90
C LEU A 179 6.53 -9.34 -2.74
N ASP A 180 6.14 -10.10 -3.76
CA ASP A 180 4.95 -9.80 -4.59
C ASP A 180 3.68 -9.79 -3.72
N LEU A 181 3.54 -10.77 -2.82
CA LEU A 181 2.42 -10.81 -1.87
C LEU A 181 2.41 -9.60 -0.93
N HIS A 182 3.59 -9.18 -0.42
CA HIS A 182 3.71 -7.99 0.41
C HIS A 182 3.33 -6.73 -0.34
N HIS A 183 3.76 -6.59 -1.60
CA HIS A 183 3.45 -5.43 -2.42
C HIS A 183 1.93 -5.31 -2.62
N MET A 184 1.26 -6.40 -3.00
CA MET A 184 -0.19 -6.44 -3.11
C MET A 184 -0.90 -6.14 -1.78
N GLY A 185 -0.35 -6.63 -0.67
CA GLY A 185 -0.88 -6.35 0.66
C GLY A 185 -0.77 -4.88 1.06
N LEU A 186 0.35 -4.22 0.73
CA LEU A 186 0.57 -2.80 0.96
C LEU A 186 -0.37 -1.94 0.13
N ASP A 187 -0.57 -2.24 -1.16
CA ASP A 187 -1.50 -1.50 -2.02
C ASP A 187 -2.95 -1.60 -1.52
N ARG A 188 -3.34 -2.79 -1.05
CA ARG A 188 -4.66 -3.00 -0.42
C ARG A 188 -4.78 -2.19 0.87
N LEU A 189 -3.75 -2.21 1.71
CA LEU A 189 -3.74 -1.48 2.97
C LEU A 189 -3.81 0.03 2.74
N ASP A 190 -3.02 0.57 1.81
CA ASP A 190 -3.03 2.00 1.45
C ASP A 190 -4.42 2.45 0.99
N THR A 191 -5.05 1.65 0.12
CA THR A 191 -6.42 1.91 -0.35
C THR A 191 -7.42 1.95 0.82
N LYS A 192 -7.35 0.98 1.73
CA LYS A 192 -8.22 0.94 2.92
C LYS A 192 -7.96 2.12 3.87
N VAL A 193 -6.70 2.46 4.12
CA VAL A 193 -6.31 3.58 4.97
C VAL A 193 -6.84 4.90 4.39
N GLY A 194 -6.72 5.11 3.09
CA GLY A 194 -7.28 6.27 2.40
C GLY A 194 -8.79 6.39 2.58
N GLN A 195 -9.52 5.26 2.49
CA GLN A 195 -10.96 5.21 2.72
C GLN A 195 -11.34 5.51 4.18
N VAL A 196 -10.67 4.88 5.14
CA VAL A 196 -10.93 5.12 6.58
C VAL A 196 -10.66 6.57 6.96
N HIS A 197 -9.56 7.13 6.47
CA HIS A 197 -9.22 8.53 6.70
C HIS A 197 -10.30 9.46 6.16
N HIS A 198 -10.79 9.19 4.95
CA HIS A 198 -11.90 9.92 4.34
C HIS A 198 -13.17 9.89 5.20
N ASP A 199 -13.60 8.69 5.59
CA ASP A 199 -14.82 8.49 6.38
C ASP A 199 -14.69 9.15 7.77
N MET A 200 -13.51 9.10 8.38
CA MET A 200 -13.23 9.76 9.67
C MET A 200 -13.39 11.28 9.57
N LYS A 201 -12.86 11.90 8.51
CA LYS A 201 -13.02 13.35 8.25
C LYS A 201 -14.48 13.75 8.01
N GLN A 202 -15.28 12.84 7.46
CA GLN A 202 -16.71 13.06 7.33
C GLN A 202 -17.43 13.03 8.68
N VAL A 203 -17.13 12.03 9.51
CA VAL A 203 -17.65 11.89 10.88
C VAL A 203 -17.31 13.11 11.72
N GLU A 204 -16.05 13.54 11.72
CA GLU A 204 -15.56 14.72 12.46
C GLU A 204 -16.38 15.98 12.13
N ARG A 205 -16.62 16.24 10.85
CA ARG A 205 -17.41 17.40 10.42
C ARG A 205 -18.87 17.30 10.79
N GLN A 206 -19.45 16.11 10.68
CA GLN A 206 -20.82 15.91 11.10
C GLN A 206 -20.97 16.14 12.61
N ALA A 207 -19.99 15.72 13.41
CA ALA A 207 -19.94 16.01 14.84
C ALA A 207 -19.84 17.52 15.09
N HIS A 208 -18.93 18.24 14.43
CA HIS A 208 -18.83 19.70 14.55
C HIS A 208 -20.13 20.43 14.19
N LYS A 209 -20.82 19.99 13.14
CA LYS A 209 -22.10 20.54 12.72
C LYS A 209 -23.19 20.33 13.77
N ILE A 210 -23.25 19.15 14.39
CA ILE A 210 -24.20 18.84 15.47
C ILE A 210 -23.90 19.68 16.72
N MET A 211 -22.62 19.94 17.01
CA MET A 211 -22.19 20.79 18.12
C MET A 211 -22.43 22.29 17.87
N GLY A 212 -22.89 22.69 16.68
CA GLY A 212 -23.13 24.09 16.32
C GLY A 212 -21.85 24.95 16.27
N ARG A 213 -20.67 24.33 16.22
CA ARG A 213 -19.40 25.06 16.11
C ARG A 213 -19.21 25.51 14.67
N THR A 214 -19.14 26.82 14.44
CA THR A 214 -18.74 27.39 13.16
C THR A 214 -17.22 27.38 13.08
N ILE A 215 -16.67 26.66 12.09
CA ILE A 215 -15.24 26.68 11.81
C ILE A 215 -14.99 27.82 10.81
N PRO A 216 -14.10 28.78 11.10
CA PRO A 216 -13.87 29.91 10.20
C PRO A 216 -13.18 29.46 8.90
N ALA A 217 -13.53 30.14 7.81
CA ALA A 217 -12.83 29.97 6.53
C ALA A 217 -11.54 30.80 6.54
N VAL A 218 -10.40 30.15 6.30
CA VAL A 218 -9.07 30.77 6.28
C VAL A 218 -8.57 30.83 4.84
N PHE A 219 -8.32 32.03 4.33
CA PHE A 219 -7.72 32.22 3.00
C PHE A 219 -6.28 31.70 2.99
N ARG A 220 -5.90 30.99 1.93
CA ARG A 220 -4.54 30.44 1.78
C ARG A 220 -3.78 31.08 0.63
N PHE A 221 -4.28 30.95 -0.59
CA PHE A 221 -3.59 31.45 -1.79
C PHE A 221 -4.55 31.62 -2.97
N ARG A 222 -4.05 32.24 -4.04
CA ARG A 222 -4.73 32.36 -5.32
C ARG A 222 -4.26 31.24 -6.26
N CYS A 223 -5.18 30.66 -7.00
CA CYS A 223 -4.89 29.54 -7.90
C CYS A 223 -5.79 29.51 -9.12
N ALA A 224 -5.36 28.75 -10.12
CA ALA A 224 -6.16 28.27 -11.22
C ALA A 224 -6.25 26.73 -11.12
N ILE A 225 -7.41 26.17 -11.47
CA ILE A 225 -7.64 24.72 -11.43
C ILE A 225 -7.60 24.21 -12.86
N GLN A 226 -6.64 23.36 -13.18
CA GLN A 226 -6.43 22.82 -14.52
C GLN A 226 -6.80 21.35 -14.57
N GLU A 227 -7.64 20.93 -15.52
CA GLU A 227 -7.91 19.52 -15.77
C GLU A 227 -6.71 18.88 -16.51
N ALA A 228 -6.25 17.74 -16.01
CA ALA A 228 -4.96 17.19 -16.39
C ALA A 228 -4.95 16.56 -17.79
N LYS A 229 -6.05 15.94 -18.24
CA LYS A 229 -6.11 15.22 -19.52
C LYS A 229 -6.21 16.15 -20.73
N MET A 230 -7.02 17.20 -20.63
CA MET A 230 -7.29 18.15 -21.70
C MET A 230 -6.44 19.42 -21.59
N ASP A 231 -5.71 19.60 -20.49
CA ASP A 231 -4.90 20.80 -20.19
C ASP A 231 -5.75 22.09 -20.09
N LYS A 232 -7.05 21.95 -19.85
CA LYS A 232 -8.02 23.06 -19.82
C LYS A 232 -8.24 23.57 -18.40
N PHE A 233 -8.47 24.87 -18.26
CA PHE A 233 -8.71 25.48 -16.95
C PHE A 233 -10.20 25.50 -16.61
N LEU A 234 -10.52 25.33 -15.34
CA LEU A 234 -11.84 25.59 -14.82
C LEU A 234 -12.13 27.08 -14.94
N CYS A 235 -13.22 27.42 -15.61
CA CYS A 235 -13.66 28.80 -15.78
C CYS A 235 -15.13 28.96 -15.36
N THR A 236 -15.47 30.18 -14.96
CA THR A 236 -16.84 30.55 -14.61
C THR A 236 -17.52 31.21 -15.80
N LYS A 237 -18.51 30.53 -16.42
CA LYS A 237 -19.35 31.12 -17.48
C LYS A 237 -20.81 31.11 -17.01
N ASN A 238 -21.40 32.29 -16.81
CA ASN A 238 -22.80 32.44 -16.38
C ASN A 238 -23.17 31.66 -15.09
N GLY A 239 -22.22 31.54 -14.15
CA GLY A 239 -22.40 30.79 -12.91
C GLY A 239 -22.21 29.27 -13.04
N ASP A 240 -21.89 28.78 -14.25
CA ASP A 240 -21.54 27.39 -14.48
C ASP A 240 -20.03 27.22 -14.41
N ALA A 241 -19.60 26.15 -13.75
CA ALA A 241 -18.20 25.75 -13.72
C ALA A 241 -17.94 24.86 -14.93
N VAL A 242 -17.23 25.38 -15.93
CA VAL A 242 -16.98 24.71 -17.21
C VAL A 242 -15.49 24.76 -17.55
N LEU A 243 -15.00 23.79 -18.32
CA LEU A 243 -13.62 23.85 -18.79
C LEU A 243 -13.49 24.88 -19.92
N SER A 244 -12.43 25.68 -19.88
CA SER A 244 -12.12 26.68 -20.88
C SER A 244 -11.85 26.04 -22.24
N ASP A 245 -12.15 26.75 -23.32
CA ASP A 245 -11.76 26.33 -24.67
C ASP A 245 -10.26 26.59 -24.93
N VAL A 246 -9.64 27.40 -24.07
CA VAL A 246 -8.22 27.74 -24.11
C VAL A 246 -7.44 26.66 -23.34
N THR A 247 -6.55 25.96 -24.05
CA THR A 247 -5.72 24.84 -23.57
C THR A 247 -4.34 25.24 -23.06
N LYS A 248 -3.91 26.48 -23.27
CA LYS A 248 -2.64 26.98 -22.72
C LYS A 248 -2.88 28.33 -22.05
N MET A 249 -2.49 28.44 -20.77
CA MET A 249 -2.11 29.75 -20.25
C MET A 249 -1.01 30.25 -21.16
N ALA A 250 -1.18 31.43 -21.76
CA ALA A 250 -0.14 32.00 -22.59
C ALA A 250 1.13 32.07 -21.74
N SER A 251 2.21 31.50 -22.28
CA SER A 251 3.49 31.28 -21.63
C SER A 251 4.17 32.61 -21.29
N SER A 252 3.71 33.27 -20.23
CA SER A 252 4.37 34.35 -19.49
C SER A 252 3.35 34.90 -18.49
N ALA A 253 3.44 34.50 -17.22
CA ALA A 253 3.00 35.18 -15.98
C ALA A 253 1.72 36.05 -15.87
N ASP A 254 0.94 36.31 -16.92
CA ASP A 254 0.06 37.50 -16.95
C ASP A 254 -1.24 37.34 -17.75
N VAL A 255 -1.50 36.19 -18.38
CA VAL A 255 -2.77 35.95 -19.08
C VAL A 255 -3.49 34.75 -18.46
N VAL A 256 -3.93 34.92 -17.21
CA VAL A 256 -5.01 34.11 -16.69
C VAL A 256 -6.27 34.51 -17.42
N VAL A 257 -6.85 33.58 -18.17
CA VAL A 257 -8.12 33.80 -18.88
C VAL A 257 -9.16 34.28 -17.86
N ASP A 258 -9.79 35.41 -18.15
CA ASP A 258 -10.77 36.04 -17.27
C ASP A 258 -11.82 35.02 -16.78
N GLY A 259 -11.99 34.92 -15.45
CA GLY A 259 -12.88 33.95 -14.81
C GLY A 259 -12.28 32.57 -14.49
N CYS A 260 -10.96 32.36 -14.67
CA CYS A 260 -10.25 31.12 -14.29
C CYS A 260 -9.46 31.21 -12.96
N THR A 261 -9.45 32.38 -12.32
CA THR A 261 -8.76 32.59 -11.04
C THR A 261 -9.69 32.35 -9.85
N PHE A 262 -9.20 31.61 -8.88
CA PHE A 262 -9.89 31.28 -7.64
C PHE A 262 -9.02 31.61 -6.44
N ARG A 263 -9.68 31.95 -5.33
CA ARG A 263 -9.08 32.04 -4.00
C ARG A 263 -9.35 30.73 -3.27
N ALA A 264 -8.30 30.07 -2.82
CA ALA A 264 -8.38 28.84 -2.05
C ALA A 264 -8.53 29.16 -0.56
N TYR A 265 -9.53 28.56 0.07
CA TYR A 265 -9.83 28.65 1.48
C TYR A 265 -9.78 27.27 2.13
N THR A 266 -9.39 27.20 3.40
CA THR A 266 -9.54 26.00 4.25
C THR A 266 -10.52 26.26 5.38
N LEU A 267 -11.09 25.21 5.96
CA LEU A 267 -11.89 25.30 7.18
C LEU A 267 -10.99 25.16 8.41
N GLY A 268 -10.57 26.28 8.97
CA GLY A 268 -9.59 26.31 10.06
C GLY A 268 -8.15 26.10 9.57
N ASP A 269 -7.24 25.94 10.53
CA ASP A 269 -5.80 26.04 10.29
C ASP A 269 -5.16 24.78 9.70
N ASP A 270 -5.76 23.60 9.88
CA ASP A 270 -5.19 22.30 9.43
C ASP A 270 -6.23 21.37 8.77
N SER A 271 -7.23 21.92 8.07
CA SER A 271 -8.17 21.08 7.34
C SER A 271 -7.71 20.77 5.92
N ASP A 272 -7.77 19.49 5.54
CA ASP A 272 -7.71 19.03 4.15
C ASP A 272 -8.98 19.38 3.34
N VAL A 273 -9.87 20.19 3.91
CA VAL A 273 -11.12 20.64 3.31
C VAL A 273 -10.91 22.02 2.68
N TRP A 274 -11.04 22.05 1.38
CA TRP A 274 -10.83 23.21 0.54
C TRP A 274 -12.13 23.77 0.00
N GLY A 275 -12.18 25.09 -0.10
CA GLY A 275 -13.22 25.85 -0.79
C GLY A 275 -12.56 26.77 -1.80
N PHE A 276 -13.14 26.86 -2.99
CA PHE A 276 -12.60 27.68 -4.07
C PHE A 276 -13.57 28.82 -4.38
N GLN A 277 -13.17 30.06 -4.13
CA GLN A 277 -13.98 31.23 -4.44
C GLN A 277 -13.52 31.86 -5.75
N CYS A 278 -14.41 31.99 -6.73
CA CYS A 278 -14.09 32.69 -7.97
C CYS A 278 -13.82 34.17 -7.68
N GLU A 279 -12.67 34.67 -8.12
CA GLU A 279 -12.24 36.03 -7.82
C GLU A 279 -13.15 37.08 -8.48
N LYS A 280 -13.64 36.80 -9.69
CA LYS A 280 -14.51 37.70 -10.44
C LYS A 280 -15.88 37.89 -9.82
N THR A 281 -16.51 36.79 -9.40
CA THR A 281 -17.89 36.80 -8.90
C THR A 281 -17.97 36.84 -7.37
N SER A 282 -16.85 36.62 -6.68
CA SER A 282 -16.78 36.41 -5.22
C SER A 282 -17.69 35.27 -4.74
N ARG A 283 -18.03 34.32 -5.62
CA ARG A 283 -18.86 33.15 -5.29
C ARG A 283 -18.02 31.88 -5.22
N PHE A 284 -18.35 31.01 -4.28
CA PHE A 284 -17.76 29.70 -4.13
C PHE A 284 -18.20 28.74 -5.22
N VAL A 285 -17.24 27.94 -5.67
CA VAL A 285 -17.46 26.72 -6.42
C VAL A 285 -18.16 25.73 -5.48
N GLY A 286 -19.23 25.13 -5.97
CA GLY A 286 -20.00 24.15 -5.23
C GLY A 286 -20.79 23.26 -6.17
N ILE A 287 -21.60 22.39 -5.61
CA ILE A 287 -22.45 21.48 -6.37
C ILE A 287 -23.91 21.84 -6.19
N ASN A 288 -24.69 21.72 -7.26
CA ASN A 288 -26.14 21.86 -7.15
C ASN A 288 -26.82 20.54 -6.76
N ARG A 289 -28.13 20.57 -6.52
CA ARG A 289 -28.94 19.39 -6.16
C ARG A 289 -28.86 18.23 -7.18
N TYR A 290 -28.52 18.53 -8.43
CA TYR A 290 -28.37 17.55 -9.50
C TYR A 290 -26.93 17.03 -9.65
N GLY A 291 -26.02 17.46 -8.78
CA GLY A 291 -24.61 17.07 -8.84
C GLY A 291 -23.81 17.77 -9.95
N ASN A 292 -24.30 18.86 -10.53
CA ASN A 292 -23.51 19.66 -11.47
C ASN A 292 -22.68 20.70 -10.70
N LEU A 293 -21.44 20.91 -11.15
CA LEU A 293 -20.56 21.92 -10.58
C LEU A 293 -20.99 23.33 -11.01
N LYS A 294 -21.13 24.24 -10.06
CA LYS A 294 -21.60 25.63 -10.26
C LYS A 294 -20.75 26.59 -9.41
N VAL A 295 -20.69 27.85 -9.83
CA VAL A 295 -20.00 28.92 -9.11
C VAL A 295 -21.05 29.92 -8.63
N GLN A 296 -21.80 29.50 -7.62
CA GLN A 296 -22.98 30.23 -7.12
C GLN A 296 -23.03 30.34 -5.59
N GLY A 297 -22.16 29.63 -4.87
CA GLY A 297 -22.17 29.64 -3.40
C GLY A 297 -21.81 31.03 -2.87
N VAL A 298 -22.65 31.58 -2.00
CA VAL A 298 -22.35 32.88 -1.35
C VAL A 298 -21.37 32.66 -0.20
N GLU A 299 -21.45 31.51 0.46
CA GLU A 299 -20.68 31.16 1.65
C GLU A 299 -20.04 29.79 1.49
N PHE A 300 -19.00 29.51 2.30
CA PHE A 300 -18.26 28.26 2.27
C PHE A 300 -18.96 27.16 3.09
N HIS A 301 -20.09 26.68 2.57
CA HIS A 301 -20.93 25.68 3.21
C HIS A 301 -20.64 24.26 2.71
N SER A 302 -21.45 23.32 3.17
CA SER A 302 -21.25 21.89 2.95
C SER A 302 -21.12 21.54 1.45
N TYR A 303 -21.82 22.23 0.53
CA TYR A 303 -21.79 21.94 -0.91
C TYR A 303 -20.59 22.54 -1.64
N GLU A 304 -19.86 23.42 -0.97
CA GLU A 304 -18.67 24.13 -1.45
C GLU A 304 -17.39 23.53 -0.88
N GLN A 305 -17.51 22.47 -0.06
CA GLN A 305 -16.43 21.75 0.61
C GLN A 305 -15.92 20.57 -0.20
N PHE A 306 -14.65 20.64 -0.55
CA PHE A 306 -13.94 19.61 -1.30
C PHE A 306 -12.74 19.07 -0.53
N LEU A 307 -12.46 17.78 -0.62
CA LEU A 307 -11.15 17.24 -0.27
C LEU A 307 -10.25 17.24 -1.49
N VAL A 308 -9.01 17.61 -1.26
CA VAL A 308 -7.97 17.69 -2.29
C VAL A 308 -6.73 17.00 -1.73
N GLU A 309 -6.26 15.95 -2.42
CA GLU A 309 -5.01 15.29 -2.05
C GLU A 309 -3.82 16.16 -2.45
N ALA A 310 -2.79 16.23 -1.60
CA ALA A 310 -1.55 16.96 -1.83
C ALA A 310 -0.62 16.25 -2.84
N LYS A 311 -1.10 16.07 -4.06
CA LYS A 311 -0.37 15.48 -5.19
C LYS A 311 -0.26 16.48 -6.34
N SER A 312 0.71 16.29 -7.23
CA SER A 312 0.89 17.14 -8.42
C SER A 312 -0.35 17.13 -9.31
N THR A 313 -0.95 15.96 -9.50
CA THR A 313 -2.30 15.76 -10.04
C THR A 313 -3.18 15.12 -8.97
N THR A 314 -4.39 15.62 -8.79
CA THR A 314 -5.28 15.25 -7.69
C THR A 314 -6.72 15.12 -8.14
N THR A 315 -7.45 14.20 -7.54
CA THR A 315 -8.91 14.07 -7.72
C THR A 315 -9.61 14.91 -6.66
N ILE A 316 -10.60 15.70 -7.07
CA ILE A 316 -11.34 16.55 -6.15
C ILE A 316 -12.60 15.82 -5.69
N PHE A 317 -12.78 15.68 -4.38
CA PHE A 317 -13.94 15.00 -3.79
C PHE A 317 -14.88 15.98 -3.10
N CYS A 318 -16.14 16.05 -3.52
CA CYS A 318 -17.17 16.82 -2.84
C CYS A 318 -17.79 16.01 -1.71
N LEU A 319 -17.84 16.58 -0.51
CA LEU A 319 -18.21 15.83 0.70
C LEU A 319 -19.74 15.72 0.89
N SER A 320 -20.50 16.65 0.32
CA SER A 320 -21.95 16.76 0.54
C SER A 320 -22.82 16.24 -0.60
N SER A 321 -22.22 15.64 -1.63
CA SER A 321 -22.98 14.99 -2.70
C SER A 321 -23.61 13.68 -2.23
N TYR A 322 -24.55 13.15 -3.03
CA TYR A 322 -25.15 11.83 -2.84
C TYR A 322 -25.68 11.58 -1.41
N PHE A 323 -26.46 12.53 -0.88
CA PHE A 323 -27.02 12.44 0.48
C PHE A 323 -25.96 12.29 1.58
N GLY A 324 -24.81 12.93 1.38
CA GLY A 324 -23.69 12.86 2.31
C GLY A 324 -22.84 11.60 2.17
N LEU A 325 -22.97 10.83 1.09
CA LEU A 325 -21.99 9.77 0.76
C LEU A 325 -20.76 10.34 0.03
N GLY A 326 -20.80 11.63 -0.30
CA GLY A 326 -19.75 12.28 -1.05
C GLY A 326 -19.63 11.81 -2.49
N GLY A 327 -18.66 12.32 -3.23
CA GLY A 327 -18.56 12.08 -4.66
C GLY A 327 -17.39 12.77 -5.34
N TRP A 328 -16.89 12.13 -6.38
CA TRP A 328 -15.77 12.61 -7.18
C TRP A 328 -16.24 13.55 -8.28
N ILE A 329 -15.49 14.63 -8.53
CA ILE A 329 -15.70 15.42 -9.74
C ILE A 329 -15.27 14.59 -10.95
N ALA A 330 -16.14 14.48 -11.94
CA ALA A 330 -15.90 13.77 -13.19
C ALA A 330 -16.37 14.61 -14.39
N MET A 331 -15.78 14.34 -15.55
CA MET A 331 -16.23 14.92 -16.81
C MET A 331 -17.45 14.17 -17.32
N LYS A 332 -18.46 14.90 -17.80
CA LYS A 332 -19.62 14.29 -18.45
C LYS A 332 -19.35 14.14 -19.94
N ASP A 333 -19.15 12.91 -20.41
CA ASP A 333 -18.93 12.57 -21.82
C ASP A 333 -20.22 12.70 -22.65
N LEU A 334 -20.66 13.94 -22.87
CA LEU A 334 -21.75 14.26 -23.79
C LEU A 334 -21.24 15.18 -24.89
N GLY A 335 -20.42 14.62 -25.79
CA GLY A 335 -20.17 14.99 -27.20
C GLY A 335 -19.72 16.42 -27.57
N THR A 336 -20.07 17.46 -26.82
CA THR A 336 -19.83 18.87 -27.13
C THR A 336 -19.70 19.78 -25.91
N THR A 337 -20.20 19.40 -24.73
CA THR A 337 -20.12 20.26 -23.54
C THR A 337 -19.18 19.68 -22.50
N SER A 338 -18.03 20.34 -22.25
CA SER A 338 -17.08 20.05 -21.17
C SER A 338 -17.66 20.42 -19.79
N LYS A 339 -18.78 19.81 -19.43
CA LYS A 339 -19.46 20.00 -18.15
C LYS A 339 -18.90 19.03 -17.11
N LEU A 340 -18.71 19.55 -15.90
CA LEU A 340 -18.30 18.78 -14.74
C LEU A 340 -19.52 18.35 -13.93
N THR A 341 -19.54 17.09 -13.56
CA THR A 341 -20.58 16.45 -12.74
C THR A 341 -19.93 15.75 -11.56
N ILE A 342 -20.72 15.38 -10.57
CA ILE A 342 -20.29 14.51 -9.48
C ILE A 342 -20.74 13.08 -9.77
N ILE A 343 -19.83 12.13 -9.61
CA ILE A 343 -20.10 10.69 -9.57
C ILE A 343 -20.00 10.19 -8.13
N ARG A 344 -20.67 9.08 -7.81
CA ARG A 344 -20.73 8.56 -6.44
C ARG A 344 -19.34 8.27 -5.90
N GLY A 345 -19.08 8.63 -4.65
CA GLY A 345 -17.78 8.53 -3.99
C GLY A 345 -17.37 7.10 -3.60
N THR A 346 -17.45 6.13 -4.52
CA THR A 346 -16.95 4.77 -4.26
C THR A 346 -15.51 4.62 -4.78
N PRO A 347 -14.72 3.66 -4.25
CA PRO A 347 -13.36 3.42 -4.73
C PRO A 347 -13.29 3.08 -6.22
N GLU A 348 -14.25 2.30 -6.72
CA GLU A 348 -14.32 1.91 -8.13
C GLU A 348 -14.55 3.13 -9.03
N ASN A 349 -15.31 4.10 -8.53
CA ASN A 349 -15.60 5.33 -9.25
C ASN A 349 -14.43 6.31 -9.27
N LYS A 350 -13.46 6.18 -8.36
CA LYS A 350 -12.29 7.07 -8.31
C LYS A 350 -11.49 7.03 -9.61
N ALA A 351 -11.42 5.86 -10.26
CA ALA A 351 -10.74 5.70 -11.56
C ALA A 351 -11.39 6.51 -12.70
N PHE A 352 -12.69 6.82 -12.59
CA PHE A 352 -13.43 7.63 -13.56
C PHE A 352 -13.49 9.12 -13.17
N ALA A 353 -12.89 9.49 -12.04
CA ALA A 353 -12.79 10.88 -11.61
C ALA A 353 -11.88 11.68 -12.53
N ALA A 354 -12.22 12.95 -12.75
CA ALA A 354 -11.34 13.88 -13.43
C ALA A 354 -10.13 14.21 -12.53
N GLN A 355 -8.97 14.31 -13.14
CA GLN A 355 -7.74 14.69 -12.46
C GLN A 355 -7.48 16.18 -12.68
N PHE A 356 -7.04 16.86 -11.63
CA PHE A 356 -6.81 18.30 -11.64
C PHE A 356 -5.40 18.64 -11.13
N ARG A 357 -4.85 19.74 -11.63
CA ARG A 357 -3.65 20.40 -11.12
C ARG A 357 -4.08 21.75 -10.55
N ILE A 358 -3.68 22.02 -9.31
CA ILE A 358 -3.90 23.34 -8.71
C ILE A 358 -2.64 24.15 -8.96
N VAL A 359 -2.75 25.12 -9.87
CA VAL A 359 -1.63 25.97 -10.29
C VAL A 359 -1.69 27.27 -9.50
N PRO A 360 -0.66 27.62 -8.71
CA PRO A 360 -0.63 28.92 -8.04
C PRO A 360 -0.57 30.06 -9.06
N VAL A 361 -1.28 31.15 -8.78
CA VAL A 361 -1.41 32.34 -9.66
C VAL A 361 -0.85 33.58 -8.98
#